data_AF-A0A7K8QTC6-F1
#
_entry.id   AF-A0A7K8QTC6-F1
#
_cell.length_a   1.000
_cell.length_b   1.000
_cell.length_c   1.000
_cell.angle_alpha   90.00
_cell.angle_beta   90.00
_cell.angle_gamma   90.00
#
_symmetry.space_group_name_H-M   'P 1'
#
loop_
_entity.id
_entity.type
_entity.pdbx_description
1 polymer ?
#
loop_
_entity_poly.entity_id
_entity_poly.type
_entity_poly.pdbx_seq_one_letter_code
_entity_poly.pdbx_strand_id
1 'polypeptide(L)'
;LYREELNLTSPAAPLPLRPDASWLQFHLGISRDGLYPRSSPAVNRLLRDMQEFPTISADYSQDEKALLGACDCSQSESVPVCTVLVPPLMSWQLGEVHPLLSPRQKREEETPEDFFYFVDFQRHNAEIAAFHLDR
;
A
#
# COMPACT_ATOMS: atom_id res chain seq x y z
N LEU A 1 10.57 -13.92 19.40
CA LEU A 1 10.89 -14.82 18.27
C LEU A 1 11.71 -14.09 17.20
N TYR A 2 11.14 -13.42 16.19
CA TYR A 2 11.93 -12.79 15.10
C TYR A 2 13.02 -11.80 15.56
N ARG A 3 12.73 -10.93 16.55
CA ARG A 3 13.74 -9.99 17.08
C ARG A 3 14.85 -10.70 17.87
N GLU A 4 14.52 -11.79 18.55
CA GLU A 4 15.49 -12.59 19.32
C GLU A 4 16.44 -13.35 18.39
N GLU A 5 15.94 -13.86 17.26
CA GLU A 5 16.76 -14.48 16.21
C GLU A 5 17.78 -13.49 15.62
N LEU A 6 17.43 -12.21 15.57
CA LEU A 6 18.30 -11.13 15.09
C LEU A 6 19.16 -10.48 16.20
N ASN A 7 19.18 -11.04 17.41
CA ASN A 7 19.87 -10.49 18.59
C ASN A 7 19.47 -9.03 18.92
N LEU A 8 18.25 -8.62 18.53
CA LEU A 8 17.69 -7.33 18.87
C LEU A 8 16.97 -7.42 20.21
N THR A 9 17.38 -6.58 21.17
CA THR A 9 16.67 -6.47 22.44
C THR A 9 15.24 -6.01 22.17
N SER A 10 14.27 -6.57 22.90
CA SER A 10 12.84 -6.24 22.77
C SER A 10 12.40 -5.29 23.89
N PRO A 11 12.58 -3.95 23.76
CA PRO A 11 12.12 -2.99 24.76
C PRO A 11 10.63 -2.65 24.65
N ALA A 12 9.93 -3.09 23.59
CA ALA A 12 8.58 -2.65 23.29
C ALA A 12 7.51 -3.58 23.87
N ALA A 13 6.49 -2.98 24.52
CA ALA A 13 5.29 -3.69 24.95
C ALA A 13 4.52 -4.24 23.74
N PRO A 14 3.77 -5.36 23.89
CA PRO A 14 2.91 -5.89 22.84
C PRO A 14 1.92 -4.82 22.37
N LEU A 15 1.73 -4.68 21.06
CA LEU A 15 0.81 -3.70 20.48
C LEU A 15 -0.64 -4.17 20.69
N PRO A 16 -1.46 -3.45 21.48
CA PRO A 16 -2.86 -3.82 21.68
C PRO A 16 -3.72 -3.44 20.46
N LEU A 17 -4.72 -4.26 20.15
CA LEU A 17 -5.75 -3.87 19.18
C LEU A 17 -6.60 -2.74 19.77
N ARG A 18 -6.71 -1.65 19.02
CA ARG A 18 -7.42 -0.44 19.43
C ARG A 18 -8.77 -0.34 18.70
N PRO A 19 -9.91 -0.39 19.40
CA PRO A 19 -11.23 -0.25 18.76
C PRO A 19 -11.45 1.09 18.06
N ASP A 20 -10.73 2.13 18.51
CA ASP A 20 -10.75 3.48 17.96
C ASP A 20 -9.82 3.67 16.75
N ALA A 21 -9.14 2.61 16.31
CA ALA A 21 -8.24 2.65 15.17
C ALA A 21 -8.95 3.06 13.86
N SER A 22 -8.35 3.95 13.08
CA SER A 22 -9.00 4.55 11.91
C SER A 22 -9.29 3.52 10.80
N TRP A 23 -8.36 2.58 10.54
CA TRP A 23 -8.62 1.47 9.63
C TRP A 23 -9.77 0.57 10.06
N LEU A 24 -9.91 0.31 11.37
CA LEU A 24 -10.96 -0.55 11.88
C LEU A 24 -12.31 0.14 11.70
N GLN A 25 -12.37 1.44 11.99
CA GLN A 25 -13.55 2.26 11.74
C GLN A 25 -13.90 2.33 10.24
N PHE A 26 -12.90 2.36 9.36
CA PHE A 26 -13.12 2.26 7.91
C PHE A 26 -13.77 0.93 7.53
N HIS A 27 -13.21 -0.21 7.97
CA HIS A 27 -13.76 -1.54 7.67
C HIS A 27 -15.19 -1.73 8.19
N LEU A 28 -15.48 -1.24 9.40
CA LEU A 28 -16.82 -1.28 9.98
C LEU A 28 -17.83 -0.37 9.24
N GLY A 29 -17.35 0.61 8.49
CA GLY A 29 -18.16 1.53 7.69
C GLY A 29 -18.51 1.01 6.30
N ILE A 30 -17.89 -0.08 5.85
CA ILE A 30 -18.17 -0.67 4.53
C ILE A 30 -19.60 -1.23 4.54
N SER A 31 -20.39 -0.79 3.57
CA SER A 31 -21.80 -1.15 3.46
C SER A 31 -22.15 -1.54 2.04
N ARG A 32 -23.39 -1.99 1.82
CA ARG A 32 -23.89 -2.28 0.48
C ARG A 32 -23.87 -1.06 -0.44
N ASP A 33 -23.98 0.15 0.13
CA ASP A 33 -24.09 1.39 -0.63
C ASP A 33 -22.72 1.94 -1.09
N GLY A 34 -21.62 1.36 -0.59
CA GLY A 34 -20.26 1.71 -1.00
C GLY A 34 -19.21 1.43 0.07
N LEU A 35 -17.94 1.68 -0.30
CA LEU A 35 -16.79 1.52 0.60
C LEU A 35 -16.78 2.55 1.74
N TYR A 36 -17.19 3.79 1.45
CA TYR A 36 -17.24 4.86 2.44
C TYR A 36 -18.20 5.98 1.99
N PRO A 37 -18.83 6.71 2.91
CA PRO A 37 -19.64 7.87 2.55
C PRO A 37 -18.76 9.08 2.15
N ARG A 38 -19.25 9.91 1.23
CA ARG A 38 -18.51 11.04 0.63
C ARG A 38 -17.86 11.99 1.66
N SER A 39 -18.56 12.26 2.76
CA SER A 39 -18.10 13.14 3.85
C SER A 39 -17.64 12.37 5.10
N SER A 40 -17.13 11.15 4.94
CA SER A 40 -16.71 10.30 6.07
C SER A 40 -15.56 10.91 6.88
N PRO A 41 -15.74 11.21 8.19
CA PRO A 41 -14.64 11.63 9.06
C PRO A 41 -13.70 10.47 9.41
N ALA A 42 -14.11 9.23 9.19
CA ALA A 42 -13.24 8.05 9.39
C ALA A 42 -12.17 7.97 8.30
N VAL A 43 -12.56 8.18 7.02
CA VAL A 43 -11.62 8.19 5.88
C VAL A 43 -10.61 9.33 6.02
N ASN A 44 -11.06 10.54 6.37
CA ASN A 44 -10.12 11.66 6.58
C ASN A 44 -9.13 11.43 7.74
N ARG A 45 -9.51 10.64 8.75
CA ARG A 45 -8.59 10.22 9.82
C ARG A 45 -7.63 9.15 9.32
N LEU A 46 -8.13 8.14 8.62
CA LEU A 46 -7.31 7.09 8.02
C LEU A 46 -6.24 7.66 7.08
N LEU A 47 -6.60 8.59 6.18
CA LEU A 47 -5.64 9.24 5.28
C LEU A 47 -4.51 9.97 6.03
N ARG A 48 -4.83 10.62 7.15
CA ARG A 48 -3.81 11.27 8.01
C ARG A 48 -2.94 10.24 8.73
N ASP A 49 -3.58 9.21 9.30
CA ASP A 49 -2.87 8.15 10.02
C ASP A 49 -1.89 7.41 9.08
N MET A 50 -2.29 7.14 7.83
CA MET A 50 -1.41 6.57 6.80
C MET A 50 -0.21 7.45 6.45
N GLN A 51 -0.36 8.78 6.54
CA GLN A 51 0.70 9.74 6.26
C GLN A 51 1.66 9.91 7.44
N GLU A 52 1.16 9.85 8.68
CA GLU A 52 1.90 10.23 9.88
C GLU A 52 2.44 9.03 10.68
N PHE A 53 1.78 7.86 10.61
CA PHE A 53 2.16 6.75 11.49
C PHE A 53 3.44 6.06 11.01
N PRO A 54 4.36 5.72 11.94
CA PRO A 54 5.58 5.05 11.54
C PRO A 54 5.33 3.61 11.10
N THR A 55 6.05 3.15 10.08
CA THR A 55 6.04 1.75 9.65
C THR A 55 6.77 0.87 10.67
N ILE A 56 6.15 -0.22 11.11
CA ILE A 56 6.74 -1.22 12.00
C ILE A 56 7.22 -2.49 11.27
N SER A 57 6.66 -2.79 10.10
CA SER A 57 7.03 -3.92 9.25
C SER A 57 6.74 -3.63 7.78
N ALA A 58 7.55 -4.20 6.89
CA ALA A 58 7.42 -4.15 5.45
C ALA A 58 7.81 -5.52 4.89
N ASP A 59 7.06 -6.04 3.92
CA ASP A 59 7.31 -7.34 3.30
C ASP A 59 7.03 -7.27 1.79
N TYR A 60 7.04 -8.36 1.04
CA TYR A 60 6.53 -8.41 -0.34
C TYR A 60 5.04 -8.77 -0.37
N SER A 61 4.35 -8.36 -1.43
CA SER A 61 2.99 -8.86 -1.70
C SER A 61 2.98 -10.38 -1.87
N GLN A 62 1.85 -11.04 -1.63
CA GLN A 62 1.78 -12.51 -1.74
C GLN A 62 2.13 -13.00 -3.17
N ASP A 63 1.70 -12.27 -4.19
CA ASP A 63 1.97 -12.59 -5.59
C ASP A 63 3.47 -12.48 -5.91
N GLU A 64 4.17 -11.47 -5.38
CA GLU A 64 5.61 -11.33 -5.55
C GLU A 64 6.40 -12.41 -4.79
N LYS A 65 5.91 -12.82 -3.61
CA LYS A 65 6.50 -13.93 -2.85
C LYS A 65 6.39 -15.24 -3.61
N ALA A 66 5.27 -15.48 -4.30
CA ALA A 66 5.09 -16.65 -5.15
C ALA A 66 6.08 -16.67 -6.32
N LEU A 67 6.51 -15.49 -6.79
CA LEU A 67 7.55 -15.33 -7.81
C LEU A 67 8.98 -15.33 -7.22
N LEU A 68 9.15 -15.49 -5.90
CA LEU A 68 10.45 -15.43 -5.19
C LEU A 68 11.26 -14.15 -5.51
N GLY A 69 10.60 -13.07 -5.91
CA GLY A 69 11.27 -11.86 -6.40
C GLY A 69 12.03 -12.04 -7.73
N ALA A 70 11.88 -13.18 -8.41
CA ALA A 70 12.46 -13.42 -9.73
C ALA A 70 11.53 -12.88 -10.82
N CYS A 71 11.96 -11.81 -11.50
CA CYS A 71 11.34 -11.38 -12.75
C CYS A 71 11.94 -12.23 -13.88
N ASP A 72 11.24 -13.29 -14.31
CA ASP A 72 11.63 -14.03 -15.51
C ASP A 72 11.18 -13.27 -16.76
N CYS A 73 12.03 -12.36 -17.23
CA CYS A 73 11.82 -11.55 -18.43
C CYS A 73 11.82 -12.36 -19.74
N SER A 74 11.95 -13.70 -19.68
CA SER A 74 11.95 -14.56 -20.86
C SER A 74 10.58 -15.18 -21.20
N GLN A 75 9.59 -15.09 -20.30
CA GLN A 75 8.21 -15.55 -20.52
C GLN A 75 7.21 -14.41 -20.78
N SER A 76 7.69 -13.18 -20.96
CA SER A 76 6.86 -11.97 -21.06
C SER A 76 6.61 -11.52 -22.51
N GLU A 77 5.60 -12.10 -23.18
CA GLU A 77 4.81 -11.35 -24.19
C GLU A 77 3.87 -10.34 -23.50
N SER A 78 3.65 -10.50 -22.19
CA SER A 78 3.15 -9.48 -21.29
C SER A 78 4.35 -8.80 -20.63
N VAL A 79 4.84 -7.74 -21.27
CA VAL A 79 5.36 -6.49 -20.68
C VAL A 79 5.62 -6.62 -19.19
N PRO A 80 6.85 -6.35 -18.70
CA PRO A 80 7.14 -6.48 -17.30
C PRO A 80 6.28 -5.48 -16.53
N VAL A 81 5.15 -5.95 -16.03
CA VAL A 81 4.70 -5.62 -14.69
C VAL A 81 5.76 -6.25 -13.78
N CYS A 82 6.99 -5.74 -13.85
CA CYS A 82 7.91 -5.75 -12.74
C CYS A 82 7.10 -5.05 -11.67
N THR A 83 6.47 -5.89 -10.86
CA THR A 83 5.57 -5.51 -9.81
C THR A 83 6.24 -4.36 -9.08
N VAL A 84 5.54 -3.24 -9.04
CA VAL A 84 5.95 -2.15 -8.16
C VAL A 84 6.14 -2.83 -6.81
N LEU A 85 7.33 -2.69 -6.22
CA LEU A 85 7.54 -3.11 -4.83
C LEU A 85 6.40 -2.49 -4.04
N VAL A 86 5.41 -3.31 -3.68
CA VAL A 86 4.25 -2.89 -2.91
C VAL A 86 4.40 -3.53 -1.55
N PRO A 87 5.33 -3.04 -0.72
CA PRO A 87 5.47 -3.63 0.58
C PRO A 87 4.23 -3.32 1.41
N PRO A 88 3.52 -4.35 1.93
CA PRO A 88 2.55 -4.13 2.98
C PRO A 88 3.23 -3.45 4.17
N LEU A 89 2.90 -2.18 4.43
CA LEU A 89 3.36 -1.47 5.62
C LEU A 89 2.41 -1.81 6.77
N MET A 90 2.94 -2.39 7.85
CA MET A 90 2.20 -2.46 9.11
C MET A 90 2.44 -1.21 9.96
N SER A 91 1.37 -0.65 10.52
CA SER A 91 1.42 0.48 11.45
C SER A 91 1.31 0.03 12.91
N TRP A 92 1.58 0.95 13.85
CA TRP A 92 1.56 0.70 15.30
C TRP A 92 0.17 0.29 15.82
N GLN A 93 -0.88 0.49 15.03
CA GLN A 93 -2.20 -0.04 15.31
C GLN A 93 -2.33 -1.36 14.56
N LEU A 94 -2.07 -2.47 15.26
CA LEU A 94 -2.17 -3.85 14.75
C LEU A 94 -3.30 -4.00 13.73
N GLY A 95 -2.99 -4.35 12.47
CA GLY A 95 -3.98 -4.69 11.44
C GLY A 95 -4.01 -3.79 10.21
N GLU A 96 -3.36 -2.62 10.22
CA GLU A 96 -3.19 -1.82 8.99
C GLU A 96 -2.14 -2.46 8.10
N VAL A 97 -2.52 -2.74 6.85
CA VAL A 97 -1.60 -3.16 5.80
C VAL A 97 -1.93 -2.35 4.57
N HIS A 98 -1.03 -1.45 4.17
CA HIS A 98 -1.27 -0.60 3.00
C HIS A 98 -0.22 -0.82 1.92
N PRO A 99 -0.65 -0.95 0.65
CA PRO A 99 0.22 -0.89 -0.52
C PRO A 99 1.04 0.40 -0.57
N LEU A 100 2.37 0.27 -0.70
CA LEU A 100 3.24 1.41 -1.02
C LEU A 100 3.64 1.36 -2.50
N LEU A 101 3.23 2.36 -3.29
CA LEU A 101 3.67 2.49 -4.67
C LEU A 101 4.78 3.55 -4.77
N SER A 102 5.98 3.11 -5.17
CA SER A 102 7.12 4.01 -5.37
C SER A 102 6.93 4.91 -6.60
N PRO A 103 7.23 6.22 -6.52
CA PRO A 103 7.19 7.11 -7.68
C PRO A 103 8.26 6.71 -8.69
N ARG A 104 7.86 6.49 -9.95
CA ARG A 104 8.76 6.13 -11.05
C ARG A 104 9.05 7.29 -12.02
N GLN A 105 8.27 8.36 -11.95
CA GLN A 105 8.27 9.44 -12.94
C GLN A 105 8.04 10.82 -12.28
N LYS A 106 8.54 11.91 -12.89
CA LYS A 106 8.21 13.28 -12.47
C LYS A 106 6.77 13.63 -12.85
N ARG A 107 6.20 14.67 -12.21
CA ARG A 107 4.80 15.06 -12.39
C ARG A 107 4.51 15.65 -13.77
N GLU A 108 5.49 16.34 -14.36
CA GLU A 108 5.38 17.05 -15.64
C GLU A 108 5.71 16.16 -16.85
N GLU A 109 6.19 14.95 -16.61
CA GLU A 109 6.57 14.01 -17.66
C GLU A 109 5.33 13.24 -18.10
N GLU A 110 5.15 13.09 -19.41
CA GLU A 110 4.06 12.32 -20.01
C GLU A 110 4.59 10.98 -20.51
N THR A 111 3.73 9.96 -20.56
CA THR A 111 4.09 8.67 -21.16
C THR A 111 4.41 8.90 -22.64
N PRO A 112 5.62 8.57 -23.13
CA PRO A 112 5.96 8.76 -24.54
C PRO A 112 5.05 7.94 -25.46
N GLU A 113 4.80 8.45 -26.67
CA GLU A 113 3.90 7.82 -27.65
C GLU A 113 4.34 6.41 -28.07
N ASP A 114 5.63 6.09 -27.91
CA ASP A 114 6.22 4.79 -28.23
C ASP A 114 5.84 3.68 -27.23
N PHE A 115 5.17 4.02 -26.12
CA PHE A 115 4.72 3.05 -25.12
C PHE A 115 3.25 2.68 -25.30
N PHE A 116 2.96 1.38 -25.21
CA PHE A 116 1.58 0.88 -25.20
C PHE A 116 0.89 1.12 -23.85
N TYR A 117 -0.44 1.05 -23.85
CA TYR A 117 -1.33 1.32 -22.71
C TYR A 117 -1.10 0.47 -21.45
N PHE A 118 -0.39 -0.65 -21.56
CA PHE A 118 -0.05 -1.51 -20.42
C PHE A 118 1.18 -1.03 -19.64
N VAL A 119 1.92 -0.04 -20.17
CA VAL A 119 3.11 0.53 -19.52
C VAL A 119 2.65 1.70 -18.66
N ASP A 120 2.55 1.45 -17.36
CA ASP A 120 2.11 2.46 -16.41
C ASP A 120 3.29 2.90 -15.52
N PHE A 121 3.81 4.10 -15.83
CA PHE A 121 4.86 4.78 -15.07
C PHE A 121 4.31 5.76 -14.03
N GLN A 122 3.08 6.25 -14.18
CA GLN A 122 2.47 7.22 -13.27
C GLN A 122 1.65 6.57 -12.14
N ARG A 123 1.77 5.26 -11.94
CA ARG A 123 1.04 4.44 -10.93
C ARG A 123 0.77 5.14 -9.60
N HIS A 124 1.79 5.68 -8.93
CA HIS A 124 1.59 6.34 -7.62
C HIS A 124 0.64 7.55 -7.70
N ASN A 125 0.88 8.46 -8.66
CA ASN A 125 0.10 9.69 -8.80
C ASN A 125 -1.32 9.38 -9.28
N ALA A 126 -1.45 8.43 -10.21
CA ALA A 126 -2.73 8.00 -10.76
C ALA A 126 -3.65 7.41 -9.69
N GLU A 127 -3.12 6.58 -8.79
CA GLU A 127 -3.88 5.97 -7.69
C GLU A 127 -4.39 7.00 -6.69
N ILE A 128 -3.55 7.97 -6.30
CA ILE A 128 -3.95 9.07 -5.42
C ILE A 128 -5.02 9.95 -6.10
N ALA A 129 -4.82 10.29 -7.37
CA ALA A 129 -5.77 11.13 -8.12
C ALA A 129 -7.11 10.41 -8.33
N ALA A 130 -7.09 9.11 -8.63
CA ALA A 130 -8.29 8.30 -8.81
C ALA A 130 -9.14 8.24 -7.53
N PHE A 131 -8.50 8.06 -6.37
CA PHE A 131 -9.20 8.13 -5.08
C PHE A 131 -9.89 9.49 -4.87
N HIS A 132 -9.21 10.59 -5.18
CA HIS A 132 -9.80 11.93 -5.03
C HIS A 132 -10.90 12.23 -6.06
N LEU A 133 -10.86 11.60 -7.24
CA LEU A 133 -11.87 11.74 -8.28
C LEU A 133 -13.15 10.93 -7.99
N ASP A 134 -13.03 9.77 -7.34
CA ASP A 134 -14.15 8.94 -6.87
C ASP A 134 -14.96 9.65 -5.76
N ARG A 135 -14.25 10.37 -4.89
CA ARG A 135 -14.82 11.10 -3.74
C ARG A 135 -15.61 12.35 -4.12
#